data_AF-A0A415DE96-F1
#
_entry.id   AF-A0A415DE96-F1
#
_cell.length_a   1.000
_cell.length_b   1.000
_cell.length_c   1.000
_cell.angle_alpha   90.00
_cell.angle_beta   90.00
_cell.angle_gamma   90.00
#
_symmetry.space_group_name_H-M   'P 1'
#
loop_
_entity.id
_entity.type
_entity.pdbx_description
1 polymer ?
#
loop_
_entity_poly.entity_id
_entity_poly.type
_entity_poly.pdbx_seq_one_letter_code
_entity_poly.pdbx_strand_id
1 'polypeptide(L)'
;MTFREFMKENGYELQTTFWIDFTVADLFGLSAIQDTFNRAFEEWKDNYKYLTELILVLNHKIWQYHETKPEVAELYDSLWRQADRYAIENLKGGELDYFCEMTD
;
A
#
# COMPACT_ATOMS: atom_id res chain seq x y z
N MET A 1 18.69 -2.68 -5.54
CA MET A 1 17.54 -2.09 -6.24
C MET A 1 16.64 -1.44 -5.21
N THR A 2 16.28 -0.19 -5.41
CA THR A 2 15.30 0.52 -4.57
C THR A 2 13.89 0.11 -4.94
N PHE A 3 12.91 0.33 -4.05
CA PHE A 3 11.50 0.07 -4.36
C PHE A 3 11.02 0.82 -5.61
N ARG A 4 11.48 2.07 -5.81
CA ARG A 4 11.15 2.85 -7.01
C ARG A 4 11.66 2.21 -8.29
N GLU A 5 12.90 1.71 -8.28
CA GLU A 5 13.47 1.00 -9.43
C GLU A 5 12.71 -0.29 -9.70
N PHE A 6 12.40 -1.06 -8.65
CA PHE A 6 11.62 -2.30 -8.77
C PHE A 6 10.24 -2.05 -9.38
N MET A 7 9.48 -1.08 -8.87
CA MET A 7 8.16 -0.76 -9.42
C MET A 7 8.25 -0.33 -10.89
N LYS A 8 9.26 0.48 -11.22
CA LYS A 8 9.47 0.94 -12.60
C LYS A 8 9.79 -0.19 -13.56
N GLU A 9 10.60 -1.16 -13.14
CA GLU A 9 10.89 -2.37 -13.93
C GLU A 9 9.64 -3.24 -14.15
N ASN A 10 8.69 -3.20 -13.23
CA ASN A 10 7.39 -3.87 -13.34
C ASN A 10 6.30 -2.97 -13.97
N GLY A 11 6.69 -1.88 -14.65
CA GLY A 11 5.76 -1.05 -15.42
C GLY A 11 4.99 0.01 -14.61
N TYR A 12 5.31 0.19 -13.32
CA TYR A 12 4.63 1.16 -12.46
C TYR A 12 5.56 2.31 -12.03
N GLU A 13 5.17 3.55 -12.32
CA GLU A 13 5.88 4.74 -11.83
C GLU A 13 5.22 5.29 -10.57
N LEU A 14 5.99 5.33 -9.46
CA LEU A 14 5.54 5.87 -8.18
C LEU A 14 5.15 7.35 -8.28
N GLN A 15 3.99 7.68 -7.74
CA GLN A 15 3.39 9.02 -7.72
C GLN A 15 3.37 9.63 -6.31
N THR A 16 3.57 8.83 -5.26
CA THR A 16 3.44 9.23 -3.86
C THR A 16 4.73 9.00 -3.07
N THR A 17 4.71 9.43 -1.81
CA THR A 17 5.79 9.18 -0.83
C THR A 17 5.51 8.00 0.08
N PHE A 18 4.40 7.26 -0.12
CA PHE A 18 3.93 6.24 0.83
C PHE A 18 5.01 5.23 1.22
N TRP A 19 5.82 4.77 0.26
CA TRP A 19 6.92 3.87 0.57
C TRP A 19 7.87 4.43 1.64
N ILE A 20 8.24 5.70 1.51
CA ILE A 20 9.12 6.38 2.47
C ILE A 20 8.38 6.58 3.79
N ASP A 21 7.14 7.04 3.76
CA ASP A 21 6.33 7.30 4.96
C ASP A 21 6.18 6.04 5.81
N PHE A 22 5.84 4.91 5.20
CA PHE A 22 5.76 3.61 5.89
C PHE A 22 7.13 3.10 6.34
N THR A 23 8.18 3.31 5.54
CA THR A 23 9.55 2.95 5.96
C THR A 23 10.01 3.73 7.18
N VAL A 24 9.58 4.99 7.34
CA VAL A 24 9.81 5.77 8.55
C VAL A 24 8.96 5.23 9.69
N ALA A 25 7.67 4.98 9.45
CA ALA A 25 6.75 4.43 10.46
C ALA A 25 7.22 3.08 11.03
N ASP A 26 7.84 2.23 10.20
CA ASP A 26 8.46 0.95 10.60
C ASP A 26 9.48 1.11 11.74
N LEU A 27 10.13 2.27 11.84
CA LEU A 27 11.11 2.57 12.89
C LEU A 27 10.46 2.95 14.23
N PHE A 28 9.20 3.38 14.21
CA PHE A 28 8.45 3.83 15.38
C PHE A 28 7.44 2.79 15.90
N GLY A 29 7.31 1.66 15.19
CA GLY A 29 6.51 0.51 15.62
C GLY A 29 5.06 0.53 15.15
N LEU A 30 4.30 -0.46 15.61
CA LEU A 30 2.95 -0.79 15.11
C LEU A 30 1.97 0.38 15.15
N SER A 31 1.99 1.19 16.21
CA SER A 31 1.11 2.35 16.34
C SER A 31 1.38 3.42 15.27
N ALA A 32 2.65 3.65 14.93
CA ALA A 32 3.02 4.61 13.89
C ALA A 32 2.65 4.12 12.49
N ILE A 33 2.74 2.81 12.24
CA ILE A 33 2.29 2.19 10.98
C ILE A 33 0.78 2.38 10.83
N GLN A 34 0.01 2.08 11.87
CA GLN A 34 -1.45 2.26 11.87
C GLN A 34 -1.85 3.72 11.66
N ASP A 35 -1.20 4.66 12.36
CA ASP A 35 -1.49 6.09 12.22
C ASP A 35 -1.19 6.60 10.79
N THR A 36 -0.04 6.17 10.24
CA THR A 36 0.36 6.49 8.87
C THR A 36 -0.66 5.98 7.86
N PHE A 37 -1.12 4.73 8.02
CA PHE A 37 -2.18 4.17 7.19
C PHE A 37 -3.48 4.95 7.33
N ASN A 38 -3.95 5.20 8.55
CA ASN A 38 -5.22 5.88 8.77
C ASN A 38 -5.25 7.25 8.08
N ARG A 39 -4.15 8.02 8.19
CA ARG A 39 -4.01 9.31 7.52
C ARG A 39 -3.99 9.17 6.00
N ALA A 40 -3.14 8.30 5.47
CA ALA A 40 -3.01 8.13 4.02
C ALA A 40 -4.30 7.60 3.39
N PHE A 41 -4.94 6.62 4.02
CA PHE A 41 -6.19 6.05 3.55
C PHE A 41 -7.32 7.08 3.61
N GLU A 42 -7.52 7.78 4.73
CA GLU A 42 -8.61 8.76 4.83
C GLU A 42 -8.45 9.91 3.84
N GLU A 43 -7.22 10.37 3.60
CA GLU A 43 -6.94 11.46 2.66
C GLU A 43 -7.07 11.04 1.19
N TRP A 44 -6.71 9.79 0.85
CA TRP A 44 -6.51 9.37 -0.55
C TRP A 44 -7.40 8.22 -1.04
N LYS A 45 -8.29 7.67 -0.21
CA LYS A 45 -9.20 6.57 -0.60
C LYS A 45 -10.08 6.88 -1.83
N ASP A 46 -10.45 8.14 -2.05
CA ASP A 46 -11.27 8.55 -3.19
C ASP A 46 -10.44 8.84 -4.46
N ASN A 47 -9.10 8.78 -4.38
CA ASN A 47 -8.22 8.90 -5.53
C ASN A 47 -7.74 7.50 -5.93
N TYR A 48 -8.39 6.89 -6.93
CA TYR A 48 -8.14 5.50 -7.32
C TYR A 48 -6.65 5.21 -7.62
N LYS A 49 -5.89 6.15 -8.17
CA LYS A 49 -4.45 5.96 -8.44
C LYS A 49 -3.64 5.88 -7.17
N TYR A 50 -3.90 6.78 -6.22
CA TYR A 50 -3.16 6.80 -4.96
C TYR A 50 -3.62 5.67 -4.04
N LEU A 51 -4.90 5.32 -4.05
CA LEU A 51 -5.40 4.11 -3.39
C LEU A 51 -4.71 2.85 -3.93
N THR A 52 -4.57 2.74 -5.25
CA THR A 52 -3.84 1.62 -5.90
C THR A 52 -2.38 1.59 -5.43
N GLU A 53 -1.68 2.72 -5.44
CA GLU A 53 -0.29 2.79 -4.95
C GLU A 53 -0.16 2.44 -3.48
N LEU A 54 -1.10 2.88 -2.63
CA LEU A 54 -1.15 2.53 -1.22
C LEU A 54 -1.26 1.01 -1.06
N ILE A 55 -2.16 0.36 -1.78
CA ILE A 55 -2.35 -1.10 -1.75
C ILE A 55 -1.08 -1.83 -2.21
N LEU A 56 -0.42 -1.36 -3.27
CA LEU A 56 0.85 -1.91 -3.74
C LEU A 56 1.94 -1.80 -2.67
N VAL A 57 2.08 -0.62 -2.04
CA VAL A 57 3.05 -0.42 -0.95
C VAL A 57 2.77 -1.34 0.22
N LEU A 58 1.51 -1.47 0.65
CA LEU A 58 1.13 -2.36 1.76
C LEU A 58 1.47 -3.81 1.44
N ASN A 59 1.16 -4.30 0.23
CA ASN A 59 1.50 -5.66 -0.20
C ASN A 59 3.02 -5.92 -0.14
N HIS A 60 3.82 -4.98 -0.66
CA HIS A 60 5.28 -5.09 -0.61
C HIS A 60 5.84 -5.03 0.81
N LYS A 61 5.19 -4.28 1.71
CA LYS A 61 5.57 -4.23 3.13
C LYS A 61 5.30 -5.56 3.86
N ILE A 62 4.23 -6.27 3.51
CA ILE A 62 4.00 -7.65 4.00
C ILE A 62 5.18 -8.52 3.59
N TRP A 63 5.53 -8.53 2.31
CA TRP A 63 6.66 -9.33 1.81
C TRP A 63 8.00 -8.92 2.44
N GLN A 64 8.21 -7.63 2.70
CA GLN A 64 9.42 -7.16 3.38
C GLN A 64 9.59 -7.76 4.79
N TYR A 65 8.50 -8.03 5.51
CA TYR A 65 8.53 -8.42 6.92
C TYR A 65 8.12 -9.86 7.21
N HIS A 66 7.57 -10.61 6.24
CA HIS A 66 6.97 -11.93 6.47
C HIS A 66 7.88 -12.96 7.16
N GLU A 67 9.19 -12.90 6.94
CA GLU A 67 10.16 -13.80 7.59
C GLU A 67 10.76 -13.25 8.89
N THR A 68 10.81 -11.93 9.04
CA THR A 68 11.65 -11.28 10.07
C THR A 68 10.86 -10.67 11.22
N LYS A 69 9.64 -10.17 10.96
CA LYS A 69 8.79 -9.47 11.93
C LYS A 69 7.32 -9.86 11.70
N PRO A 70 6.88 -11.03 12.19
CA PRO A 70 5.54 -11.54 11.90
C PRO A 70 4.43 -10.59 12.38
N GLU A 71 4.58 -9.95 13.54
CA GLU A 71 3.60 -8.97 14.06
C GLU A 71 3.45 -7.74 13.14
N VAL A 72 4.54 -7.30 12.51
CA VAL A 72 4.53 -6.18 11.56
C VAL A 72 3.88 -6.61 10.25
N ALA A 73 4.23 -7.80 9.75
CA ALA A 73 3.62 -8.36 8.55
C ALA A 73 2.11 -8.61 8.72
N GLU A 74 1.68 -9.09 9.89
CA GLU A 74 0.27 -9.29 10.23
C GLU A 74 -0.50 -7.98 10.26
N LEU A 75 0.08 -6.92 10.84
CA LEU A 75 -0.51 -5.59 10.78
C LEU A 75 -0.65 -5.14 9.32
N TYR A 76 0.42 -5.19 8.53
CA TYR A 76 0.36 -4.79 7.12
C TYR A 76 -0.66 -5.60 6.30
N ASP A 77 -0.80 -6.91 6.53
CA ASP A 77 -1.82 -7.74 5.88
C ASP A 77 -3.23 -7.29 6.26
N SER A 78 -3.48 -6.97 7.53
CA SER A 78 -4.79 -6.45 7.95
C SER A 78 -5.15 -5.12 7.27
N LEU A 79 -4.17 -4.21 7.14
CA LEU A 79 -4.33 -2.92 6.49
C LEU A 79 -4.52 -3.05 4.97
N TRP A 80 -3.74 -3.94 4.35
CA TRP A 80 -3.88 -4.27 2.93
C TRP A 80 -5.28 -4.81 2.62
N ARG A 81 -5.77 -5.79 3.38
CA ARG A 81 -7.12 -6.34 3.21
C ARG A 81 -8.22 -5.30 3.38
N GLN A 82 -8.02 -4.34 4.28
CA GLN A 82 -8.97 -3.25 4.49
C GLN A 82 -9.04 -2.34 3.25
N ALA A 83 -7.89 -1.90 2.75
CA ALA A 83 -7.82 -1.02 1.59
C ALA A 83 -8.27 -1.73 0.29
N ASP A 84 -7.85 -2.97 0.09
CA ASP A 84 -8.24 -3.81 -1.05
C ASP A 84 -9.76 -4.01 -1.12
N ARG A 85 -10.38 -4.40 0.00
CA ARG A 85 -11.83 -4.52 0.08
C ARG A 85 -12.53 -3.22 -0.26
N TYR A 86 -12.04 -2.10 0.27
CA TYR A 86 -12.60 -0.79 -0.03
C TYR A 86 -12.50 -0.47 -1.53
N ALA A 87 -11.36 -0.74 -2.17
CA ALA A 87 -11.17 -0.51 -3.60
C ALA A 87 -12.18 -1.32 -4.43
N ILE A 88 -12.32 -2.61 -4.16
CA ILE A 88 -13.28 -3.49 -4.87
C ILE A 88 -14.73 -3.03 -4.68
N GLU A 89 -15.09 -2.60 -3.47
CA GLU A 89 -16.45 -2.15 -3.16
C GLU A 89 -16.79 -0.80 -3.81
N ASN A 90 -15.83 0.13 -3.89
CA ASN A 90 -16.10 1.53 -4.25
C ASN A 90 -15.69 1.90 -5.69
N LEU A 91 -14.60 1.34 -6.23
CA LEU A 91 -14.16 1.63 -7.61
C LEU A 91 -15.11 1.00 -8.62
N LYS A 92 -15.30 1.68 -9.76
CA LYS A 92 -16.19 1.24 -10.86
C LYS A 92 -15.59 1.57 -12.22
N GLY A 93 -15.96 0.79 -13.24
CA GLY A 93 -15.55 1.01 -14.62
C GLY A 93 -14.03 1.10 -14.75
N GLY A 94 -13.55 2.10 -15.50
CA GLY A 94 -12.11 2.25 -15.77
C GLY A 94 -11.22 2.43 -14.54
N GLU A 95 -11.77 2.89 -13.40
CA GLU A 95 -11.00 2.97 -12.15
C GLU A 95 -10.75 1.58 -11.55
N LEU A 96 -11.76 0.70 -11.62
CA LEU A 96 -11.63 -0.69 -11.18
C LEU A 96 -10.73 -1.48 -12.13
N ASP A 97 -10.87 -1.26 -13.45
CA ASP A 97 -10.01 -1.90 -14.44
C ASP A 97 -8.53 -1.53 -14.21
N TYR A 98 -8.24 -0.24 -13.98
CA TYR A 98 -6.90 0.22 -13.63
C TYR A 98 -6.38 -0.41 -12.34
N PHE A 99 -7.23 -0.45 -11.30
CA PHE A 99 -6.85 -1.06 -10.02
C PHE A 99 -6.45 -2.53 -10.22
N CYS A 100 -7.31 -3.33 -10.86
CA CYS A 100 -7.04 -4.74 -11.10
C CYS A 100 -5.77 -4.96 -11.92
N GLU A 101 -5.57 -4.20 -13.01
CA GLU A 101 -4.37 -4.33 -13.86
C GLU A 101 -3.07 -4.04 -13.10
N MET A 102 -3.10 -3.10 -12.17
CA MET A 102 -1.91 -2.72 -11.41
C MET A 102 -1.64 -3.64 -10.22
N THR A 103 -2.63 -4.39 -9.72
CA THR A 103 -2.51 -5.23 -8.53
C THR A 103 -2.46 -6.75 -8.78
N ASP A 104 -2.74 -7.20 -10.01
CA ASP A 104 -2.63 -8.60 -10.45
C ASP A 104 -1.16 -9.02 -10.68
#